data_AF-A0A101WVX2-F1
#
_entry.id   AF-A0A101WVX2-F1
#
_cell.length_a   1.000
_cell.length_b   1.000
_cell.length_c   1.000
_cell.angle_alpha   90.00
_cell.angle_beta   90.00
_cell.angle_gamma   90.00
#
_symmetry.space_group_name_H-M   'P 1'
#
loop_
_entity.id
_entity.type
_entity.pdbx_description
1 polymer ?
#
loop_
_entity_poly.entity_id
_entity_poly.type
_entity_poly.pdbx_seq_one_letter_code
_entity_poly.pdbx_strand_id
1 'polypeptide(L)'
;MGGGRDVEVIKVELPRDLAERFRRYVAMKYGLRRGSLSRAIADLIARELALHGEVGGIDAIVGLGLQSDYQWGGEDIIEALRRRAYVPG
;
A
#
# COMPACT_ATOMS: atom_id res chain seq x y z
N MET A 1 26.26 26.17 -0.20
CA MET A 1 24.92 25.59 -0.42
C MET A 1 24.60 24.68 0.76
N GLY A 2 23.74 25.12 1.68
CA GLY A 2 23.42 24.35 2.88
C GLY A 2 22.38 23.29 2.56
N GLY A 3 22.71 22.01 2.76
CA GLY A 3 21.77 20.90 2.65
C GLY A 3 20.70 20.99 3.73
N GLY A 4 19.56 21.58 3.39
CA GLY A 4 18.36 21.54 4.23
C GLY A 4 17.78 20.13 4.18
N ARG A 5 17.52 19.55 5.36
CA ARG A 5 16.76 18.30 5.47
C ARG A 5 15.37 18.55 4.89
N ASP A 6 14.99 17.76 3.89
CA ASP A 6 13.68 17.82 3.24
C ASP A 6 12.62 17.21 4.17
N VAL A 7 12.29 17.95 5.23
CA VAL A 7 11.41 17.50 6.31
C VAL A 7 10.41 18.60 6.61
N GLU A 8 9.14 18.32 6.32
CA GLU A 8 8.03 19.17 6.70
C GLU A 8 7.52 18.81 8.10
N VAL A 9 7.20 19.82 8.91
CA VAL A 9 6.73 19.62 10.30
C VAL A 9 5.22 19.77 10.36
N ILE A 10 4.54 18.65 10.59
CA ILE A 10 3.10 18.60 10.81
C ILE A 10 2.84 18.66 12.32
N LYS A 11 2.09 19.69 12.76
CA LYS A 11 1.58 19.79 14.14
C LYS A 11 0.14 19.30 14.18
N VAL A 12 -0.14 18.32 15.04
CA VAL A 12 -1.47 17.72 15.20
C VAL A 12 -1.81 17.56 16.66
N GLU A 13 -3.09 17.71 16.97
CA GLU A 13 -3.65 17.45 18.29
C GLU A 13 -4.22 16.03 18.32
N LEU A 14 -3.94 15.31 19.41
CA LEU A 14 -4.39 13.93 19.61
C LEU A 14 -5.13 13.83 20.95
N PRO A 15 -6.21 13.04 21.04
CA PRO A 15 -6.80 12.70 22.32
C PRO A 15 -5.75 12.16 23.29
N ARG A 16 -5.80 12.60 24.56
CA ARG A 16 -4.76 12.30 25.55
C ARG A 16 -4.50 10.80 25.72
N ASP A 17 -5.56 10.00 25.81
CA ASP A 17 -5.47 8.54 25.93
C ASP A 17 -4.79 7.89 24.72
N LEU A 18 -5.12 8.36 23.50
CA LEU A 18 -4.48 7.88 22.27
C LEU A 18 -3.00 8.26 22.24
N ALA A 19 -2.65 9.48 22.65
CA ALA A 19 -1.26 9.93 22.71
C ALA A 19 -0.44 9.09 23.72
N GLU A 20 -1.04 8.71 24.86
CA GLU A 20 -0.40 7.83 25.85
C GLU A 20 -0.17 6.42 25.30
N ARG A 21 -1.19 5.81 24.68
CA ARG A 21 -1.07 4.50 24.03
C ARG A 21 -0.04 4.52 22.90
N PHE A 22 -0.04 5.57 22.10
CA PHE A 22 0.91 5.72 21.01
C PHE A 22 2.34 5.84 21.52
N ARG A 23 2.59 6.63 22.58
CA ARG A 23 3.92 6.71 23.20
C ARG A 23 4.41 5.34 23.69
N ARG A 24 3.54 4.54 24.32
CA ARG A 24 3.88 3.17 24.75
C ARG A 24 4.23 2.29 23.56
N TYR A 25 3.42 2.33 22.50
CA TYR A 25 3.68 1.59 21.27
C TYR A 25 5.03 1.96 20.64
N VAL A 26 5.32 3.25 20.51
CA VAL A 26 6.60 3.72 19.96
C VAL A 26 7.77 3.24 20.82
N ALA A 27 7.67 3.35 22.15
CA ALA A 27 8.71 2.89 23.05
C ALA A 27 8.98 1.38 22.91
N MET A 28 7.93 0.57 22.77
CA MET A 28 8.06 -0.88 22.62
C MET A 28 8.63 -1.29 21.26
N LYS A 29 8.15 -0.69 20.16
CA LYS A 29 8.46 -1.14 18.79
C LYS A 29 9.68 -0.46 18.18
N TYR A 30 9.91 0.82 18.51
CA TYR A 30 10.97 1.66 17.93
C TYR A 30 12.02 2.09 18.95
N GLY A 31 11.78 1.87 20.25
CA GLY A 31 12.65 2.29 21.33
C GLY A 31 12.58 3.78 21.67
N LEU A 32 13.41 4.19 22.63
CA LEU A 32 13.49 5.56 23.16
C LEU A 32 14.65 6.34 22.52
N ARG A 33 14.65 6.50 21.20
CA ARG A 33 15.65 7.29 20.46
C ARG A 33 15.05 8.59 19.92
N ARG A 34 15.86 9.64 19.79
CA ARG A 34 15.41 10.90 19.14
C ARG A 34 14.88 10.57 17.74
N GLY A 35 13.66 11.01 17.45
CA GLY A 35 12.99 10.78 16.16
C GLY A 35 12.22 9.45 16.05
N SER A 36 12.18 8.61 17.08
CA SER A 36 11.39 7.35 17.04
C SER A 36 9.89 7.63 16.83
N LEU A 37 9.38 8.71 17.42
CA LEU A 37 7.99 9.13 17.26
C LEU A 37 7.68 9.56 15.82
N SER A 38 8.53 10.41 15.24
CA SER A 38 8.39 10.86 13.84
C SER A 38 8.50 9.69 12.87
N ARG A 39 9.41 8.74 13.13
CA ARG A 39 9.55 7.53 12.31
C ARG A 39 8.33 6.63 12.42
N ALA A 40 7.77 6.45 13.62
CA ALA A 40 6.57 5.66 13.81
C ALA A 40 5.35 6.28 13.10
N ILE A 41 5.21 7.61 13.12
CA ILE A 41 4.15 8.31 12.38
C ILE A 41 4.36 8.15 10.88
N ALA A 42 5.58 8.37 10.37
CA ALA A 42 5.89 8.22 8.96
C ALA A 42 5.62 6.78 8.46
N ASP A 43 6.04 5.77 9.22
CA ASP A 43 5.77 4.36 8.90
C ASP A 43 4.26 4.05 8.91
N LEU A 44 3.50 4.61 9.86
CA LEU A 44 2.06 4.39 9.97
C LEU A 44 1.33 5.03 8.81
N ILE A 45 1.67 6.29 8.48
CA ILE A 45 1.11 6.99 7.32
C ILE A 45 1.48 6.26 6.02
N ALA A 46 2.75 5.86 5.85
CA ALA A 46 3.18 5.14 4.65
C ALA A 46 2.46 3.80 4.50
N ARG A 47 2.23 3.07 5.61
CA ARG A 47 1.46 1.82 5.59
C ARG A 47 0.02 2.05 5.19
N GLU A 48 -0.67 2.98 5.84
CA GLU A 48 -2.07 3.28 5.52
C GLU A 48 -2.23 3.81 4.08
N LEU A 49 -1.33 4.69 3.64
CA LEU A 49 -1.33 5.19 2.26
C LEU A 49 -0.92 4.13 1.25
N ALA A 50 -0.08 3.16 1.60
CA ALA A 50 0.22 2.02 0.72
C ALA A 50 -0.95 1.03 0.65
N LEU A 51 -1.63 0.78 1.78
CA LEU A 51 -2.85 -0.03 1.85
C LEU A 51 -4.02 0.60 1.05
N HIS A 52 -4.01 1.91 0.89
CA HIS A 52 -5.00 2.65 0.10
C HIS A 52 -4.49 3.14 -1.27
N GLY A 53 -3.20 2.96 -1.57
CA GLY A 53 -2.51 3.50 -2.74
C GLY A 53 -2.44 2.52 -3.92
N GLU A 54 -2.72 1.24 -3.67
CA GLU A 54 -3.02 0.29 -4.74
C GLU A 54 -4.52 0.06 -4.77
N VAL A 55 -5.16 0.46 -5.86
CA VAL A 55 -6.35 -0.23 -6.36
C VAL A 55 -5.88 -1.63 -6.79
N GLY A 56 -5.52 -2.44 -5.80
CA GLY A 56 -4.94 -3.77 -5.92
C GLY A 56 -5.87 -4.71 -5.20
N GLY A 57 -6.84 -5.23 -5.92
CA GLY A 57 -7.91 -6.02 -5.35
C GLY A 57 -8.93 -6.41 -6.41
N ILE A 58 -10.08 -6.90 -5.96
CA ILE A 58 -11.17 -7.38 -6.80
C ILE A 58 -11.52 -6.36 -7.89
N ASP A 59 -11.52 -5.06 -7.60
CA ASP A 59 -11.82 -4.00 -8.59
C ASP A 59 -10.81 -3.94 -9.75
N ALA A 60 -9.54 -4.23 -9.51
CA ALA A 60 -8.53 -4.33 -10.57
C ALA A 60 -8.73 -5.59 -11.43
N ILE A 61 -9.08 -6.72 -10.80
CA ILE A 61 -9.39 -7.97 -11.50
C ILE A 61 -10.65 -7.81 -12.35
N VAL A 62 -11.68 -7.15 -11.82
CA VAL A 62 -12.92 -6.82 -12.54
C VAL A 62 -12.63 -5.85 -13.68
N GLY A 63 -11.78 -4.83 -13.47
CA GLY A 63 -11.34 -3.91 -14.52
C GLY A 63 -10.62 -4.63 -15.67
N LEU A 64 -9.70 -5.55 -15.36
CA LEU A 64 -9.04 -6.40 -16.36
C LEU A 64 -10.03 -7.33 -17.09
N GLY A 65 -11.00 -7.88 -16.36
CA GLY A 65 -12.05 -8.71 -16.96
C GLY A 65 -12.98 -7.93 -17.90
N LEU A 66 -13.31 -6.68 -17.59
CA LEU A 66 -14.13 -5.81 -18.43
C LEU A 66 -13.37 -5.27 -19.66
N GLN A 67 -12.05 -5.12 -19.56
CA GLN A 67 -11.18 -4.72 -20.68
C GLN A 67 -10.78 -5.90 -21.57
N SER A 68 -11.02 -7.13 -21.13
CA SER A 68 -10.77 -8.32 -21.91
C SER A 68 -11.78 -8.43 -23.06
N ASP A 69 -11.28 -8.54 -24.29
CA ASP A 69 -12.03 -8.90 -25.48
C ASP A 69 -12.38 -10.41 -25.53
N TYR A 70 -11.83 -11.19 -24.60
CA TYR A 70 -12.06 -12.62 -24.49
C TYR A 70 -13.34 -12.95 -23.73
N GLN A 71 -14.27 -13.63 -24.40
CA GLN A 71 -15.45 -14.22 -23.78
C GLN A 71 -15.24 -15.73 -23.62
N TRP A 72 -15.24 -16.22 -22.37
CA TRP A 72 -15.14 -17.65 -22.10
C TRP A 72 -16.44 -18.37 -22.47
N GLY A 73 -16.35 -19.40 -23.30
CA GLY A 73 -17.47 -20.22 -23.77
C GLY A 73 -17.68 -21.51 -22.99
N GLY A 74 -16.94 -21.73 -21.89
CA GLY A 74 -16.97 -22.97 -21.10
C GLY A 74 -15.97 -24.03 -21.55
N GLU A 75 -15.05 -23.69 -22.45
CA GLU A 75 -13.95 -24.54 -22.89
C GLU A 75 -12.90 -24.79 -21.80
N ASP A 76 -12.13 -25.86 -21.94
CA ASP A 76 -11.01 -26.17 -21.05
C ASP A 76 -9.97 -25.05 -21.07
N ILE A 77 -9.60 -24.55 -19.88
CA ILE A 77 -8.73 -23.39 -19.71
C ILE A 77 -7.32 -23.63 -20.23
N ILE A 78 -6.82 -24.86 -20.16
CA ILE A 78 -5.47 -25.22 -20.64
C ILE A 78 -5.45 -25.24 -22.17
N GLU A 79 -6.48 -25.79 -22.80
CA GLU A 79 -6.69 -25.74 -24.26
C GLU A 79 -6.80 -24.29 -24.76
N ALA A 80 -7.61 -23.46 -24.09
CA ALA A 80 -7.80 -22.05 -24.43
C ALA A 80 -6.49 -21.26 -24.37
N LEU A 81 -5.72 -21.42 -23.28
CA LEU A 81 -4.43 -20.75 -23.11
C LEU A 81 -3.39 -21.23 -24.12
N ARG A 82 -3.37 -22.53 -24.46
CA ARG A 82 -2.44 -23.08 -25.45
C ARG A 82 -2.69 -22.53 -26.86
N ARG A 83 -3.96 -22.39 -27.27
CA ARG A 83 -4.32 -21.78 -28.57
C ARG A 83 -3.90 -20.32 -28.64
N ARG A 84 -4.05 -19.58 -27.54
CA ARG A 84 -3.64 -18.17 -27.47
C ARG A 84 -2.13 -17.98 -27.42
N ALA A 85 -1.39 -18.90 -26.80
CA ALA A 85 0.08 -18.87 -26.80
C ALA A 85 0.67 -19.20 -28.19
N TYR A 86 -0.09 -19.88 -29.05
CA TYR A 86 0.28 -20.15 -30.43
C TYR A 86 -0.25 -19.05 -31.37
N VAL A 87 0.34 -17.85 -31.29
CA VAL A 87 0.21 -16.84 -32.36
C VAL A 87 1.44 -16.96 -33.24
N PRO A 88 1.36 -17.52 -34.47
CA PRO A 88 2.42 -17.33 -35.44
C PRO A 88 2.44 -15.84 -35.83
N GLY A 89 3.60 -15.20 -35.63
CA GLY A 89 3.85 -13.82 -36.07
C GLY A 89 3.95 -13.69 -37.57
#